data_AF-A0A975FUF6-F1
#
_entry.id   AF-A0A975FUF6-F1
#
_cell.length_a   1.000
_cell.length_b   1.000
_cell.length_c   1.000
_cell.angle_alpha   90.00
_cell.angle_beta   90.00
_cell.angle_gamma   90.00
#
_symmetry.space_group_name_H-M   'P 1'
#
loop_
_entity.id
_entity.type
_entity.pdbx_description
1 polymer ?
#
loop_
_entity_poly.entity_id
_entity_poly.type
_entity_poly.pdbx_seq_one_letter_code
_entity_poly.pdbx_strand_id
1 'polypeptide(L)'
;MSNNTGNTIVALLTGATLGAGFGILYAPRSGKETRHQLKEEAGKAKDKLSEEYDELSSQISEFADSAKSKFEKRINKLFKSANTQADDILSKMESELEELRKKNADLVKELDNLKA
;
A
#
# COMPACT_ATOMS: atom_id res chain seq x y z
N MET A 1 1.38 0.79 -1.94
CA MET A 1 1.13 -0.38 -1.08
C MET A 1 -0.28 -0.23 -0.48
N SER A 2 -1.37 -0.73 -1.11
CA SER A 2 -2.75 -0.78 -0.52
C SER A 2 -3.77 -1.77 -1.16
N ASN A 3 -3.56 -2.27 -2.40
CA ASN A 3 -4.05 -3.62 -2.77
C ASN A 3 -3.67 -4.62 -1.66
N ASN A 4 -2.60 -4.28 -0.97
CA ASN A 4 -1.99 -4.92 0.15
C ASN A 4 -2.90 -5.07 1.36
N THR A 5 -3.85 -4.17 1.73
CA THR A 5 -4.60 -4.29 3.01
C THR A 5 -5.89 -5.07 2.93
N GLY A 6 -6.70 -4.94 1.87
CA GLY A 6 -7.76 -5.93 1.59
C GLY A 6 -7.14 -7.32 1.43
N ASN A 7 -5.95 -7.37 0.82
CA ASN A 7 -5.11 -8.56 0.78
C ASN A 7 -4.42 -8.87 2.13
N THR A 8 -4.23 -7.91 3.04
CA THR A 8 -3.64 -8.11 4.39
C THR A 8 -4.73 -8.60 5.32
N ILE A 9 -5.98 -8.16 5.17
CA ILE A 9 -7.14 -8.54 5.96
C ILE A 9 -7.69 -9.84 5.44
N VAL A 10 -7.77 -10.02 4.14
CA VAL A 10 -8.00 -11.35 3.57
C VAL A 10 -6.82 -12.25 3.97
N ALA A 11 -5.56 -11.81 3.97
CA ALA A 11 -4.47 -12.65 4.51
C ALA A 11 -4.51 -12.82 6.03
N LEU A 12 -5.01 -11.84 6.79
CA LEU A 12 -5.08 -11.89 8.24
C LEU A 12 -6.27 -12.75 8.66
N LEU A 13 -7.42 -12.64 8.01
CA LEU A 13 -8.60 -13.47 8.23
C LEU A 13 -8.40 -14.85 7.66
N THR A 14 -7.83 -14.98 6.47
CA THR A 14 -7.46 -16.31 5.96
C THR A 14 -6.42 -16.93 6.89
N GLY A 15 -5.41 -16.17 7.31
CA GLY A 15 -4.42 -16.61 8.29
C GLY A 15 -5.00 -16.91 9.67
N ALA A 16 -5.97 -16.12 10.14
CA ALA A 16 -6.61 -16.25 11.44
C ALA A 16 -7.63 -17.37 11.44
N THR A 17 -8.40 -17.55 10.38
CA THR A 17 -9.40 -18.62 10.23
C THR A 17 -8.71 -19.96 9.97
N LEU A 18 -7.62 -20.00 9.21
CA LEU A 18 -6.76 -21.18 9.15
C LEU A 18 -6.11 -21.44 10.50
N GLY A 19 -5.52 -20.41 11.12
CA GLY A 19 -4.88 -20.52 12.43
C GLY A 19 -5.83 -21.00 13.52
N ALA A 20 -7.04 -20.45 13.57
CA ALA A 20 -8.10 -20.86 14.49
C ALA A 20 -8.67 -22.23 14.13
N GLY A 21 -8.85 -22.55 12.85
CA GLY A 21 -9.34 -23.86 12.40
C GLY A 21 -8.39 -24.99 12.79
N PHE A 22 -7.08 -24.81 12.60
CA PHE A 22 -6.06 -25.73 13.10
C PHE A 22 -5.97 -25.72 14.64
N GLY A 23 -6.07 -24.55 15.28
CA GLY A 23 -6.02 -24.42 16.74
C GLY A 23 -7.20 -25.09 17.45
N ILE A 24 -8.37 -25.08 16.85
CA ILE A 24 -9.57 -25.73 17.38
C ILE A 24 -9.55 -27.25 17.11
N LEU A 25 -9.12 -27.70 15.93
CA LEU A 25 -8.98 -29.15 15.62
C LEU A 25 -7.90 -29.85 16.45
N TYR A 26 -6.81 -29.14 16.75
CA TYR A 26 -5.69 -29.68 17.52
C TYR A 26 -5.92 -29.67 19.04
N ALA A 27 -6.96 -28.98 19.54
CA ALA A 27 -7.24 -28.86 20.96
C ALA A 27 -8.35 -29.82 21.41
N PRO A 28 -8.07 -31.09 21.75
CA PRO A 28 -9.05 -31.95 22.39
C PRO A 28 -9.28 -31.47 23.82
N ARG A 29 -10.53 -31.25 24.21
CA ARG A 29 -10.85 -30.91 25.61
C ARG A 29 -12.00 -31.75 26.15
N SER A 30 -11.74 -32.40 27.29
CA SER A 30 -12.71 -33.13 28.11
C SER A 30 -12.86 -32.45 29.49
N GLY A 31 -13.93 -32.78 30.21
CA GLY A 31 -13.91 -32.85 31.68
C GLY A 31 -14.35 -31.62 32.49
N LYS A 32 -15.16 -31.88 33.54
CA LYS A 32 -15.60 -30.89 34.54
C LYS A 32 -14.44 -30.27 35.33
N GLU A 33 -13.38 -31.03 35.58
CA GLU A 33 -12.18 -30.57 36.28
C GLU A 33 -11.41 -29.51 35.47
N THR A 34 -11.30 -29.75 34.16
CA THR A 34 -10.62 -28.88 33.19
C THR A 34 -11.28 -27.52 33.06
N ARG A 35 -12.61 -27.44 33.26
CA ARG A 35 -13.35 -26.17 33.27
C ARG A 35 -13.02 -25.32 34.50
N HIS A 36 -12.77 -25.93 35.64
CA HIS A 36 -12.45 -25.18 36.85
C HIS A 36 -11.05 -24.55 36.76
N GLN A 37 -10.06 -25.34 36.31
CA GLN A 37 -8.68 -24.89 36.14
C GLN A 37 -8.53 -23.84 35.02
N LEU A 38 -9.26 -24.00 33.91
CA LEU A 38 -9.23 -23.01 32.81
C LEU A 38 -9.71 -21.63 33.26
N LYS A 39 -10.64 -21.57 34.21
CA LYS A 39 -11.21 -20.32 34.70
C LYS A 39 -10.23 -19.55 35.58
N GLU A 40 -9.44 -20.26 36.37
CA GLU A 40 -8.41 -19.65 37.21
C GLU A 40 -7.21 -19.20 36.36
N GLU A 41 -6.75 -20.03 35.43
CA GLU A 41 -5.66 -19.66 34.53
C GLU A 41 -6.03 -18.55 33.55
N ALA A 42 -7.28 -18.51 33.05
CA ALA A 42 -7.74 -17.42 32.21
C ALA A 42 -7.77 -16.06 32.94
N GLY A 43 -8.02 -16.07 34.26
CA GLY A 43 -7.92 -14.87 35.09
C GLY A 43 -6.50 -14.32 35.13
N LYS A 44 -5.52 -15.19 35.44
CA LYS A 44 -4.09 -14.81 35.49
C LYS A 44 -3.52 -14.42 34.12
N ALA A 45 -3.97 -15.10 33.06
CA ALA A 45 -3.58 -14.78 31.69
C ALA A 45 -4.10 -13.40 31.25
N LYS A 46 -5.30 -13.03 31.68
CA LYS A 46 -5.91 -11.73 31.37
C LYS A 46 -5.12 -10.58 31.98
N ASP A 47 -4.70 -10.72 33.23
CA ASP A 47 -3.96 -9.67 33.92
C ASP A 47 -2.57 -9.46 33.29
N LYS A 48 -1.85 -10.55 32.96
CA LYS A 48 -0.58 -10.48 32.19
C LYS A 48 -0.75 -9.91 30.79
N LEU A 49 -1.81 -10.29 30.08
CA LEU A 49 -2.08 -9.74 28.75
C LEU A 49 -2.31 -8.23 28.82
N SER A 50 -3.00 -7.75 29.86
CA SER A 50 -3.30 -6.32 29.98
C SER A 50 -2.04 -5.47 30.10
N GLU A 51 -1.02 -5.99 30.79
CA GLU A 51 0.26 -5.29 30.98
C GLU A 51 1.11 -5.30 29.70
N GLU A 52 1.20 -6.44 29.00
CA GLU A 52 1.87 -6.53 27.68
C GLU A 52 1.13 -5.75 26.57
N TYR A 53 -0.18 -5.58 26.69
CA TYR A 53 -1.00 -4.89 25.68
C TYR A 53 -0.71 -3.39 25.65
N ASP A 54 -0.46 -2.78 26.81
CA ASP A 54 -0.14 -1.35 26.90
C ASP A 54 1.22 -1.04 26.26
N GLU A 55 2.20 -1.94 26.42
CA GLU A 55 3.53 -1.79 25.82
C GLU A 55 3.52 -2.06 24.30
N LEU A 56 2.73 -3.05 23.85
CA LEU A 56 2.50 -3.31 22.43
C LEU A 56 1.75 -2.16 21.74
N SER A 57 0.79 -1.54 22.44
CA SER A 57 0.02 -0.40 21.97
C SER A 57 0.91 0.80 21.64
N SER A 58 1.89 1.07 22.51
CA SER A 58 2.87 2.14 22.29
C SER A 58 3.72 1.90 21.03
N GLN A 59 4.29 0.69 20.88
CA GLN A 59 5.13 0.34 19.73
C GLN A 59 4.37 0.36 18.39
N ILE A 60 3.09 -0.04 18.42
CA ILE A 60 2.21 0.05 17.25
C ILE A 60 1.96 1.51 16.87
N SER A 61 1.80 2.40 17.84
CA SER A 61 1.58 3.83 17.60
C SER A 61 2.79 4.49 16.92
N GLU A 62 4.00 4.20 17.37
CA GLU A 62 5.23 4.73 16.77
C GLU A 62 5.50 4.16 15.36
N PHE A 63 5.24 2.87 15.17
CA PHE A 63 5.34 2.25 13.85
C PHE A 63 4.33 2.87 12.86
N ALA A 64 3.12 3.17 13.33
CA ALA A 64 2.08 3.82 12.53
C ALA A 64 2.48 5.24 12.10
N ASP A 65 3.01 6.06 13.02
CA ASP A 65 3.48 7.41 12.71
C ASP A 65 4.67 7.40 11.74
N SER A 66 5.60 6.47 11.92
CA SER A 66 6.74 6.27 11.02
C SER A 66 6.32 5.82 9.62
N ALA A 67 5.35 4.93 9.51
CA ALA A 67 4.78 4.51 8.24
C ALA A 67 4.11 5.69 7.51
N LYS A 68 3.39 6.55 8.23
CA LYS A 68 2.70 7.74 7.71
C LYS A 68 3.70 8.75 7.13
N SER A 69 4.75 9.09 7.87
CA SER A 69 5.77 10.02 7.37
C SER A 69 6.51 9.49 6.13
N LYS A 70 6.85 8.19 6.11
CA LYS A 70 7.47 7.54 4.93
C LYS A 70 6.56 7.59 3.70
N PHE A 71 5.25 7.50 3.91
CA PHE A 71 4.26 7.55 2.84
C PHE A 71 4.14 8.96 2.23
N GLU A 72 4.03 10.00 3.06
CA GLU A 72 3.96 11.42 2.62
C GLU A 72 5.20 11.83 1.82
N LYS A 73 6.38 11.38 2.24
CA LYS A 73 7.64 11.65 1.52
C LYS A 73 7.69 10.96 0.15
N ARG A 74 7.25 9.70 0.06
CA ARG A 74 7.22 8.97 -1.22
C ARG A 74 6.25 9.61 -2.21
N ILE A 75 5.10 10.08 -1.73
CA ILE A 75 4.09 10.75 -2.57
C ILE A 75 4.59 12.11 -3.08
N ASN A 76 5.09 12.98 -2.19
CA ASN A 76 5.61 14.29 -2.60
C ASN A 76 6.76 14.18 -3.62
N LYS A 77 7.61 13.15 -3.47
CA LYS A 77 8.69 12.88 -4.42
C LYS A 77 8.16 12.46 -5.80
N LEU A 78 7.14 11.60 -5.84
CA LEU A 78 6.46 11.19 -7.07
C LEU A 78 5.84 12.39 -7.80
N PHE A 79 5.16 13.30 -7.08
CA PHE A 79 4.53 14.48 -7.68
C PHE A 79 5.52 15.46 -8.29
N LYS A 80 6.60 15.79 -7.57
CA LYS A 80 7.64 16.67 -8.10
C LYS A 80 8.33 16.06 -9.32
N SER A 81 8.68 14.77 -9.26
CA SER A 81 9.29 14.07 -10.40
C SER A 81 8.37 14.00 -11.62
N ALA A 82 7.06 13.91 -11.42
CA ALA A 82 6.09 13.91 -12.51
C ALA A 82 5.91 15.31 -13.13
N ASN A 83 5.82 16.39 -12.34
CA ASN A 83 5.64 17.74 -12.89
C ASN A 83 6.82 18.18 -13.74
N THR A 84 8.04 17.93 -13.27
CA THR A 84 9.25 18.24 -14.03
C THR A 84 9.32 17.43 -15.33
N GLN A 85 8.98 16.13 -15.28
CA GLN A 85 8.94 15.31 -16.50
C GLN A 85 7.83 15.76 -17.46
N ALA A 86 6.69 16.23 -16.95
CA ALA A 86 5.59 16.73 -17.78
C ALA A 86 5.95 18.05 -18.47
N ASP A 87 6.58 18.99 -17.74
CA ASP A 87 7.03 20.27 -18.29
C ASP A 87 8.06 20.04 -19.41
N ASP A 88 9.03 19.13 -19.20
CA ASP A 88 10.04 18.77 -20.20
C ASP A 88 9.43 18.11 -21.44
N ILE A 89 8.41 17.26 -21.26
CA ILE A 89 7.71 16.61 -22.38
C ILE A 89 6.88 17.63 -23.16
N LEU A 90 6.19 18.55 -22.48
CA LEU A 90 5.40 19.61 -23.12
C LEU A 90 6.27 20.49 -24.02
N SER A 91 7.41 20.96 -23.53
CA SER A 91 8.32 21.79 -24.34
C SER A 91 8.89 21.03 -25.54
N LYS A 92 9.22 19.74 -25.40
CA LYS A 92 9.68 18.92 -26.52
C LYS A 92 8.59 18.70 -27.56
N MET A 93 7.35 18.45 -27.12
CA MET A 93 6.21 18.30 -28.02
C MET A 93 5.93 19.58 -28.80
N GLU A 94 5.95 20.75 -28.15
CA GLU A 94 5.77 22.04 -28.83
C GLU A 94 6.83 22.25 -29.92
N SER A 95 8.09 21.99 -29.61
CA SER A 95 9.21 22.09 -30.58
C SER A 95 9.02 21.16 -31.78
N GLU A 96 8.68 19.88 -31.55
CA GLU A 96 8.45 18.93 -32.65
C GLU A 96 7.24 19.32 -33.50
N LEU A 97 6.18 19.88 -32.89
CA LEU A 97 4.98 20.31 -33.60
C LEU A 97 5.25 21.53 -34.49
N GLU A 98 6.08 22.46 -34.05
CA GLU A 98 6.55 23.59 -34.86
C GLU A 98 7.41 23.13 -36.05
N GLU A 99 8.36 22.20 -35.83
CA GLU A 99 9.18 21.64 -36.91
C GLU A 99 8.34 20.90 -37.95
N LEU A 100 7.38 20.07 -37.52
CA LEU A 100 6.46 19.36 -38.40
C LEU A 100 5.59 20.32 -39.21
N ARG A 101 5.10 21.41 -38.59
CA ARG A 101 4.34 22.45 -39.31
C ARG A 101 5.19 23.14 -40.37
N LYS A 102 6.44 23.48 -40.05
CA LYS A 102 7.35 24.13 -40.99
C LYS A 102 7.67 23.21 -42.17
N LYS A 103 8.03 21.96 -41.89
CA LYS A 103 8.32 20.95 -42.92
C LYS A 103 7.12 20.67 -43.83
N ASN A 104 5.92 20.59 -43.27
CA ASN A 104 4.69 20.46 -44.08
C ASN A 104 4.43 21.71 -44.95
N ALA A 105 4.64 22.92 -44.42
CA ALA A 105 4.45 24.15 -45.19
C ALA A 105 5.44 24.28 -46.36
N ASP A 106 6.69 23.85 -46.16
CA ASP A 106 7.71 23.85 -47.22
C ASP A 106 7.39 22.81 -48.30
N LEU A 107 6.95 21.60 -47.91
CA LEU A 107 6.50 20.56 -48.85
C LEU A 107 5.29 21.01 -49.70
N VAL A 108 4.33 21.72 -49.10
CA VAL A 108 3.17 22.25 -49.84
C VAL A 108 3.60 23.28 -50.88
N LYS A 109 4.53 24.18 -50.55
CA LYS A 109 5.07 25.15 -51.50
C LYS A 109 5.86 24.49 -52.63
N GLU A 110 6.64 23.46 -52.32
CA GLU A 110 7.40 22.71 -53.32
C GLU A 110 6.46 21.95 -54.28
N LEU A 111 5.35 21.39 -53.77
CA LEU A 111 4.32 20.75 -54.59
C LEU A 111 3.58 21.73 -55.50
N ASP A 112 3.29 22.95 -55.07
CA ASP A 112 2.66 23.97 -55.91
C ASP A 112 3.61 24.45 -57.02
N ASN A 113 4.91 24.61 -56.71
CA ASN A 113 5.92 24.99 -57.71
C ASN A 113 6.21 23.89 -58.75
N LEU A 114 5.95 22.61 -58.43
CA LEU A 114 6.09 21.49 -59.36
C LEU A 114 4.86 21.30 -60.27
N LYS A 115 3.72 21.91 -59.93
CA LYS A 115 2.46 21.81 -60.69
C LYS A 115 2.18 23.03 -61.58
N ALA A 116 2.94 24.10 -61.44
CA ALA A 116 2.91 25.31 -62.29
C ALA A 116 3.88 25.18 -63.47
#